data_AF-A0A4E9FJ44-F1
#
_entry.id   AF-A0A4E9FJ44-F1
#
_cell.length_a   1.000
_cell.length_b   1.000
_cell.length_c   1.000
_cell.angle_alpha   90.00
_cell.angle_beta   90.00
_cell.angle_gamma   90.00
#
_symmetry.space_group_name_H-M   'P 1'
#
loop_
_entity.id
_entity.type
_entity.pdbx_description
1 polymer ?
#
loop_
_entity_poly.entity_id
_entity_poly.type
_entity_poly.pdbx_seq_one_letter_code
_entity_poly.pdbx_strand_id
1 'polypeptide(L)'
;MVISIPIPFQIVLFSCIASIVLVNGLNDYNIADDDIINLPVSKFPEPDCKYRVRSHNRNGAELKREVGIGEPVYHHWTCNYKQQQQQQQQQQSGLFCILVNNCTISNPRPNFFPVPIIDKFGCSLFPTIMPNVEYDGDLEGGLQTNIFLLDIDQA
;
A
#
# COMPACT_ATOMS: atom_id res chain seq x y z
N MET A 1 -15.57 -35.23 44.82
CA MET A 1 -14.10 -35.14 44.73
C MET A 1 -13.74 -33.67 44.64
N VAL A 2 -13.34 -33.05 45.75
CA VAL A 2 -12.93 -31.64 45.77
C VAL A 2 -11.50 -31.59 45.27
N ILE A 3 -11.30 -31.18 44.03
CA ILE A 3 -9.96 -31.08 43.43
C ILE A 3 -9.34 -29.79 43.95
N SER A 4 -8.47 -29.91 44.95
CA SER A 4 -7.65 -28.81 45.45
C SER A 4 -6.61 -28.44 44.40
N ILE A 5 -6.83 -27.34 43.69
CA ILE A 5 -5.88 -26.80 42.72
C ILE A 5 -4.75 -26.10 43.49
N PRO A 6 -3.47 -26.45 43.25
CA PRO A 6 -2.35 -25.91 44.01
C PRO A 6 -2.16 -24.40 43.76
N ILE A 7 -1.84 -23.69 44.85
CA ILE A 7 -1.62 -22.23 44.94
C ILE A 7 -0.83 -21.60 43.77
N PRO A 8 0.26 -22.18 43.23
CA PRO A 8 0.95 -21.59 42.08
C PRO A 8 0.06 -21.42 40.84
N PHE A 9 -0.93 -22.30 40.64
CA PHE A 9 -1.83 -22.23 39.49
C PHE A 9 -2.80 -21.04 39.59
N GLN A 10 -3.18 -20.63 40.81
CA GLN A 10 -4.03 -19.46 41.04
C GLN A 10 -3.30 -18.16 40.69
N ILE A 11 -2.00 -18.05 40.99
CA ILE A 11 -1.19 -16.86 40.71
C ILE A 11 -1.03 -16.66 39.19
N VAL A 12 -0.73 -17.73 38.45
CA VAL A 12 -0.61 -17.67 36.98
C VAL A 12 -1.93 -17.26 36.34
N LEU A 13 -3.05 -17.83 36.80
CA LEU A 13 -4.37 -17.46 36.31
C LEU A 13 -4.63 -15.96 36.52
N PHE A 14 -4.33 -15.43 37.71
CA PHE A 14 -4.47 -14.00 38.02
C PHE A 14 -3.62 -13.08 37.12
N SER A 15 -2.39 -13.49 36.76
CA SER A 15 -1.58 -12.72 35.80
C SER A 15 -2.15 -12.73 34.38
N CYS A 16 -2.76 -13.85 33.95
CA CYS A 16 -3.38 -13.96 32.64
C CYS A 16 -4.64 -13.10 32.53
N ILE A 17 -5.53 -13.11 33.53
CA ILE A 17 -6.70 -12.22 33.53
C ILE A 17 -6.31 -10.74 33.60
N ALA A 18 -5.30 -10.36 34.40
CA ALA A 18 -4.83 -8.97 34.42
C ALA A 18 -4.30 -8.52 33.05
N SER A 19 -3.59 -9.40 32.33
CA SER A 19 -3.10 -9.13 30.97
C SER A 19 -4.25 -9.02 29.96
N ILE A 20 -5.28 -9.87 30.06
CA ILE A 20 -6.48 -9.77 29.20
C ILE A 20 -7.24 -8.46 29.44
N VAL A 21 -7.38 -8.04 30.71
CA VAL A 21 -8.06 -6.77 31.05
C VAL A 21 -7.30 -5.56 30.50
N LEU A 22 -5.96 -5.57 30.53
CA LEU A 22 -5.14 -4.50 29.93
C LEU A 22 -5.27 -4.45 28.41
N VAL A 23 -5.37 -5.59 27.72
CA VAL A 23 -5.54 -5.63 26.25
C VAL A 23 -6.92 -5.08 25.84
N ASN A 24 -7.97 -5.33 26.63
CA ASN A 24 -9.31 -4.80 26.34
C ASN A 24 -9.47 -3.30 26.66
N GLY A 25 -8.45 -2.65 27.25
CA GLY A 25 -8.47 -1.22 27.56
C GLY A 25 -8.17 -0.30 26.38
N LEU A 26 -7.69 -0.84 25.25
CA LEU A 26 -7.59 -0.10 23.98
C LEU A 26 -8.94 -0.09 23.25
N ASN A 27 -9.99 0.28 23.99
CA ASN A 27 -11.28 0.63 23.41
C ASN A 27 -11.08 1.93 22.64
N ASP A 28 -11.07 1.81 21.31
CA ASP A 28 -11.64 2.77 20.37
C ASP A 28 -11.69 4.22 20.88
N TYR A 29 -10.55 4.91 20.77
CA TYR A 29 -10.46 6.34 21.05
C TYR A 29 -11.35 7.06 20.03
N ASN A 30 -12.60 7.32 20.42
CA ASN A 30 -13.53 8.12 19.64
C ASN A 30 -13.03 9.56 19.66
N ILE A 31 -12.33 9.94 18.58
CA ILE A 31 -11.97 11.33 18.31
C ILE A 31 -13.28 12.09 18.10
N ALA A 32 -13.55 13.12 18.90
CA ALA A 32 -14.71 13.97 18.66
C ALA A 32 -14.55 14.67 17.31
N ASP A 33 -15.63 14.81 16.53
CA ASP A 33 -15.60 15.46 15.20
C ASP A 33 -14.96 16.86 15.25
N ASP A 34 -15.09 17.57 16.38
CA ASP A 34 -14.53 18.91 16.60
C ASP A 34 -12.98 18.92 16.68
N ASP A 35 -12.35 17.80 17.01
CA ASP A 35 -10.89 17.66 17.04
C ASP A 35 -10.32 17.34 15.65
N ILE A 36 -11.18 17.06 14.66
CA ILE A 36 -10.76 16.76 13.28
C ILE A 36 -10.39 18.07 12.58
N ILE A 37 -9.09 18.32 12.49
CA ILE A 37 -8.55 19.43 11.68
C ILE A 37 -8.80 19.11 10.20
N ASN A 38 -9.80 19.76 9.61
CA ASN A 38 -10.06 19.70 8.18
C ASN A 38 -8.97 20.50 7.43
N LEU A 39 -8.09 19.82 6.70
CA LEU A 39 -7.13 20.49 5.82
C LEU A 39 -7.89 21.06 4.60
N PRO A 40 -7.87 22.39 4.38
CA PRO A 40 -8.57 22.96 3.24
C PRO A 40 -7.88 22.54 1.94
N VAL A 41 -8.63 21.92 1.02
CA VAL A 41 -8.15 21.46 -0.30
C VAL A 41 -7.49 22.60 -1.09
N SER A 42 -7.89 23.85 -0.85
CA SER A 42 -7.26 25.03 -1.48
C SER A 42 -5.82 25.28 -1.06
N LYS A 43 -5.40 24.81 0.13
CA LYS A 43 -4.01 24.87 0.61
C LYS A 43 -3.25 23.57 0.39
N PHE A 44 -3.98 22.45 0.33
CA PHE A 44 -3.44 21.09 0.19
C PHE A 44 -4.11 20.40 -1.00
N PRO A 45 -3.83 20.86 -2.24
CA PRO A 45 -4.39 20.21 -3.43
C PRO A 45 -3.86 18.78 -3.52
N GLU A 46 -4.74 17.86 -3.94
CA GLU A 46 -4.36 16.48 -4.21
C GLU A 46 -3.26 16.42 -5.30
N PRO A 47 -2.20 15.62 -5.11
CA PRO A 47 -1.14 15.53 -6.10
C PRO A 47 -1.61 14.82 -7.38
N ASP A 48 -1.07 15.21 -8.53
CA ASP A 48 -1.35 14.56 -9.82
C ASP A 48 -0.46 13.32 -9.98
N CYS A 49 -1.06 12.14 -9.91
CA CYS A 49 -0.35 10.86 -10.01
C CYS A 49 -0.37 10.29 -11.43
N LYS A 50 0.74 9.71 -11.86
CA LYS A 50 0.93 9.09 -13.17
C LYS A 50 1.59 7.73 -13.03
N TYR A 51 1.00 6.75 -13.70
CA TYR A 51 1.57 5.42 -13.88
C TYR A 51 2.26 5.30 -15.24
N ARG A 52 3.45 4.69 -15.28
CA ARG A 52 4.24 4.41 -16.49
C ARG A 52 4.93 3.06 -16.35
N VAL A 53 5.18 2.42 -17.50
CA VAL A 53 6.04 1.23 -17.58
C VAL A 53 7.34 1.64 -18.25
N ARG A 54 8.48 1.27 -17.65
CA ARG A 54 9.82 1.62 -18.13
C ARG A 54 10.62 0.35 -18.43
N SER A 55 11.60 0.45 -19.32
CA SER A 55 12.44 -0.68 -19.71
C SER A 55 13.45 -1.01 -18.60
N HIS A 56 13.54 -2.27 -18.20
CA HIS A 56 14.49 -2.80 -17.21
C HIS A 56 14.40 -2.23 -15.79
N ASN A 57 14.55 -0.92 -15.58
CA ASN A 57 14.66 -0.30 -14.26
C ASN A 57 14.06 1.13 -14.22
N ARG A 58 14.09 1.77 -13.03
CA ARG A 58 13.59 3.13 -12.77
C ARG A 58 14.08 4.19 -13.75
N ASN A 59 15.31 4.06 -14.25
CA ASN A 59 15.91 5.04 -15.17
C ASN A 59 15.67 4.72 -16.66
N GLY A 60 15.17 3.53 -16.99
CA GLY A 60 15.00 3.11 -18.38
C GLY A 60 13.96 3.90 -19.17
N ALA A 61 13.98 3.80 -20.48
CA ALA A 61 13.02 4.52 -21.32
C ALA A 61 11.56 4.06 -21.06
N GLU A 62 10.61 4.99 -21.15
CA GLU A 62 9.18 4.66 -21.11
C GLU A 62 8.82 3.74 -22.29
N LEU A 63 8.18 2.60 -21.98
CA LEU A 63 7.77 1.62 -22.96
C LEU A 63 6.42 2.02 -23.57
N LYS A 64 6.42 2.26 -24.88
CA LYS A 64 5.22 2.57 -25.68
C LYS A 64 4.90 1.49 -26.72
N ARG A 65 5.71 0.42 -26.72
CA ARG A 65 5.59 -0.72 -27.62
C ARG A 65 5.05 -1.93 -26.86
N GLU A 66 4.64 -2.93 -27.63
CA GLU A 66 4.44 -4.27 -27.11
C GLU A 66 5.76 -4.83 -26.56
N VAL A 67 5.64 -5.61 -25.47
CA VAL A 67 6.75 -6.18 -24.72
C VAL A 67 6.60 -7.70 -24.72
N GLY A 68 7.73 -8.40 -24.79
CA GLY A 68 7.74 -9.86 -24.80
C GLY A 68 7.62 -10.45 -23.40
N ILE A 69 7.09 -11.68 -23.29
CA ILE A 69 7.14 -12.45 -22.04
C ILE A 69 8.60 -12.64 -21.62
N GLY A 70 8.89 -12.46 -20.33
CA GLY A 70 10.22 -12.53 -19.76
C GLY A 70 11.04 -11.25 -19.91
N GLU A 71 10.56 -10.25 -20.67
CA GLU A 71 11.24 -8.96 -20.77
C GLU A 71 11.17 -8.22 -19.41
N PRO A 72 12.30 -7.71 -18.89
CA PRO A 72 12.31 -6.96 -17.64
C PRO A 72 11.69 -5.57 -17.84
N VAL A 73 10.75 -5.24 -16.99
CA VAL A 73 10.08 -3.94 -16.96
C VAL A 73 10.05 -3.38 -15.55
N TYR A 74 9.81 -2.08 -15.49
CA TYR A 74 9.71 -1.34 -14.26
C TYR A 74 8.39 -0.58 -14.21
N HIS A 75 7.52 -0.97 -13.30
CA HIS A 75 6.26 -0.29 -13.03
C HIS A 75 6.56 0.94 -12.18
N HIS A 76 6.16 2.12 -12.64
CA HIS A 76 6.56 3.39 -12.07
C HIS A 76 5.36 4.27 -11.81
N TRP A 77 5.19 4.69 -10.55
CA TRP A 77 4.21 5.67 -10.11
C TRP A 77 4.94 6.93 -9.65
N THR A 78 4.56 8.06 -10.24
CA THR A 78 5.08 9.38 -9.87
C THR A 78 3.90 10.29 -9.56
N CYS A 79 3.93 11.01 -8.45
CA CYS A 79 2.98 12.09 -8.21
C CYS A 79 3.68 13.44 -8.14
N ASN A 80 2.99 14.50 -8.53
CA ASN A 80 3.52 15.85 -8.42
C ASN A 80 2.50 16.81 -7.80
N TYR A 81 2.99 17.86 -7.16
CA TYR A 81 2.12 18.93 -6.72
C TYR A 81 1.69 19.77 -7.92
N LYS A 82 0.38 19.96 -8.10
CA LYS A 82 -0.10 21.02 -8.98
C LYS A 82 0.25 22.34 -8.31
N GLN A 83 1.29 23.02 -8.79
CA GLN A 83 1.65 24.37 -8.38
C GLN A 83 0.58 25.37 -8.85
N GLN A 84 -0.61 25.36 -8.26
CA GLN A 84 -1.58 26.43 -8.46
C GLN A 84 -1.25 27.69 -7.66
N GLN A 85 -0.18 27.69 -6.86
CA GLN A 85 0.39 28.91 -6.30
C GLN A 85 1.90 28.92 -6.49
N GLN A 86 2.34 29.58 -7.57
CA GLN A 86 3.73 29.76 -7.97
C GLN A 86 4.58 30.54 -6.95
N GLN A 87 4.05 30.94 -5.79
CA GLN A 87 4.74 31.83 -4.85
C GLN A 87 5.25 31.16 -3.55
N GLN A 88 5.01 29.87 -3.31
CA GLN A 88 5.51 29.17 -2.11
C GLN A 88 6.17 27.81 -2.40
N GLN A 89 6.76 27.66 -3.59
CA GLN A 89 7.31 26.40 -4.09
C GLN A 89 8.45 25.80 -3.24
N GLN A 90 9.13 26.56 -2.39
CA GLN A 90 10.29 26.07 -1.65
C GLN A 90 9.93 25.29 -0.37
N GLN A 91 8.70 25.33 0.13
CA GLN A 91 8.41 24.88 1.50
C GLN A 91 7.35 23.78 1.62
N GLN A 92 6.87 23.21 0.50
CA GLN A 92 5.84 22.15 0.52
C GLN A 92 6.37 20.74 0.22
N SER A 93 7.66 20.57 -0.09
CA SER A 93 8.28 19.24 -0.18
C SER A 93 8.16 18.50 1.16
N GLY A 94 7.64 17.27 1.13
CA GLY A 94 7.51 16.42 2.32
C GLY A 94 6.18 16.51 3.10
N LEU A 95 5.19 17.28 2.63
CA LEU A 95 3.85 17.28 3.24
C LEU A 95 3.04 16.01 2.95
N PHE A 96 3.35 15.34 1.84
CA PHE A 96 2.59 14.21 1.33
C PHE A 96 3.50 13.01 1.15
N CYS A 97 2.94 11.83 1.33
CA CYS A 97 3.52 10.55 0.97
C CYS A 97 2.60 9.86 -0.05
N ILE A 98 3.16 8.93 -0.82
CA ILE A 98 2.35 8.06 -1.68
C ILE A 98 2.30 6.65 -1.10
N LEU A 99 1.19 5.97 -1.33
CA LEU A 99 1.04 4.54 -1.09
C LEU A 99 0.33 3.94 -2.30
N VAL A 100 1.04 3.09 -3.03
CA VAL A 100 0.43 2.30 -4.10
C VAL A 100 -0.28 1.12 -3.46
N ASN A 101 -1.61 1.08 -3.57
CA ASN A 101 -2.43 0.00 -3.04
C ASN A 101 -3.51 -0.42 -4.04
N ASN A 102 -4.12 -1.56 -3.77
CA ASN A 102 -5.35 -2.03 -4.43
C ASN A 102 -5.25 -2.09 -5.97
N CYS A 103 -4.12 -2.59 -6.48
CA CYS A 103 -3.86 -2.69 -7.92
C CYS A 103 -4.39 -4.01 -8.49
N THR A 104 -4.98 -3.94 -9.68
CA THR A 104 -5.49 -5.09 -10.42
C THR A 104 -4.92 -5.14 -11.83
N ILE A 105 -4.73 -6.35 -12.36
CA ILE A 105 -4.45 -6.58 -13.77
C ILE A 105 -5.75 -7.01 -14.44
N SER A 106 -6.13 -6.31 -15.50
CA SER A 106 -7.27 -6.68 -16.34
C SER A 106 -6.81 -7.01 -17.76
N ASN A 107 -7.51 -7.95 -18.38
CA ASN A 107 -7.36 -8.28 -19.79
C ASN A 107 -8.62 -7.80 -20.52
N PRO A 108 -8.53 -7.19 -21.71
CA PRO A 108 -9.69 -6.80 -22.50
C PRO A 108 -10.54 -7.97 -23.00
N ARG A 109 -10.09 -9.23 -22.85
CA ARG A 109 -10.87 -10.41 -23.23
C ARG A 109 -12.21 -10.46 -22.48
N PRO A 110 -13.32 -10.84 -23.16
CA PRO A 110 -14.59 -11.06 -22.49
C PRO A 110 -14.46 -12.14 -21.42
N ASN A 111 -15.19 -11.97 -20.31
CA ASN A 111 -15.20 -12.87 -19.15
C ASN A 111 -13.87 -12.99 -18.38
N PHE A 112 -12.89 -12.10 -18.61
CA PHE A 112 -11.70 -12.07 -17.76
C PHE A 112 -11.97 -11.26 -16.48
N PHE A 113 -11.89 -11.90 -15.32
CA PHE A 113 -11.97 -11.19 -14.04
C PHE A 113 -10.65 -10.48 -13.74
N PRO A 114 -10.68 -9.20 -13.31
CA PRO A 114 -9.47 -8.51 -12.86
C PRO A 114 -8.80 -9.29 -11.74
N VAL A 115 -7.50 -9.52 -11.88
CA VAL A 115 -6.71 -10.24 -10.87
C VAL A 115 -6.08 -9.20 -9.94
N PRO A 116 -6.36 -9.22 -8.63
CA PRO A 116 -5.65 -8.37 -7.69
C PRO A 116 -4.18 -8.78 -7.62
N ILE A 117 -3.29 -7.79 -7.67
CA ILE A 117 -1.84 -8.02 -7.60
C ILE A 117 -1.19 -7.29 -6.42
N ILE A 118 -1.78 -6.18 -5.97
CA ILE A 118 -1.37 -5.45 -4.77
C ILE A 118 -2.61 -5.27 -3.90
N ASP A 119 -2.51 -5.63 -2.64
CA ASP A 119 -3.62 -5.56 -1.69
C ASP A 119 -3.90 -4.13 -1.17
N LYS A 120 -4.87 -4.01 -0.28
CA LYS A 120 -5.26 -2.72 0.35
C LYS A 120 -4.18 -2.11 1.24
N PHE A 121 -3.18 -2.88 1.64
CA PHE A 121 -2.05 -2.45 2.48
C PHE A 121 -0.81 -2.09 1.65
N GLY A 122 -0.84 -2.30 0.33
CA GLY A 122 0.29 -2.03 -0.56
C GLY A 122 1.27 -3.19 -0.68
N CYS A 123 0.89 -4.40 -0.23
CA CYS A 123 1.72 -5.59 -0.35
C CYS A 123 1.41 -6.34 -1.66
N SER A 124 2.47 -6.85 -2.30
CA SER A 124 2.31 -7.77 -3.43
C SER A 124 1.65 -9.06 -2.97
N LEU A 125 0.65 -9.51 -3.73
CA LEU A 125 0.01 -10.82 -3.52
C LEU A 125 0.84 -11.98 -4.11
N PHE A 126 1.87 -11.67 -4.91
CA PHE A 126 2.73 -12.64 -5.59
C PHE A 126 4.22 -12.30 -5.42
N PRO A 127 4.75 -12.18 -4.18
CA PRO A 127 6.09 -11.65 -3.90
C PRO A 127 7.23 -12.42 -4.58
N THR A 128 7.03 -13.70 -4.91
CA THR A 128 8.03 -14.54 -5.59
C THR A 128 8.29 -14.12 -7.04
N ILE A 129 7.29 -13.59 -7.73
CA ILE A 129 7.38 -13.20 -9.15
C ILE A 129 7.23 -11.69 -9.37
N MET A 130 6.64 -10.98 -8.41
CA MET A 130 6.42 -9.55 -8.44
C MET A 130 6.73 -9.01 -7.04
N PRO A 131 7.86 -8.30 -6.83
CA PRO A 131 8.23 -7.81 -5.51
C PRO A 131 7.27 -6.72 -5.01
N ASN A 132 7.42 -6.33 -3.75
CA ASN A 132 6.70 -5.18 -3.21
C ASN A 132 7.13 -3.88 -3.87
N VAL A 133 6.27 -2.86 -3.79
CA VAL A 133 6.59 -1.50 -4.26
C VAL A 133 7.70 -0.91 -3.38
N GLU A 134 8.73 -0.38 -4.02
CA GLU A 134 9.83 0.35 -3.40
C GLU A 134 9.68 1.86 -3.65
N TYR A 135 9.95 2.65 -2.62
CA TYR A 135 9.77 4.11 -2.61
C TYR A 135 11.13 4.81 -2.51
N ASP A 136 11.82 4.94 -3.66
CA ASP A 136 13.19 5.48 -3.70
C ASP A 136 13.24 7.03 -3.84
N GLY A 137 12.09 7.70 -3.85
CA GLY A 137 12.01 9.14 -4.07
C GLY A 137 10.75 9.78 -3.49
N ASP A 138 10.77 11.12 -3.39
CA ASP A 138 9.61 11.87 -2.94
C ASP A 138 8.46 11.71 -3.94
N LEU A 139 7.31 11.29 -3.44
CA LEU A 139 6.12 10.95 -4.24
C LEU A 139 6.41 9.99 -5.41
N GLU A 140 7.37 9.09 -5.23
CA GLU A 140 7.82 8.15 -6.26
C GLU A 140 7.83 6.72 -5.73
N GLY A 141 7.23 5.81 -6.48
CA GLY A 141 7.12 4.39 -6.12
C GLY A 141 7.29 3.53 -7.35
N GLY A 142 7.86 2.35 -7.20
CA GLY A 142 7.90 1.41 -8.31
C GLY A 142 8.37 0.03 -7.93
N LEU A 143 8.28 -0.88 -8.90
CA LEU A 143 8.74 -2.26 -8.74
C LEU A 143 9.27 -2.77 -10.07
N GLN A 144 10.34 -3.55 -10.01
CA GLN A 144 10.90 -4.25 -11.14
C GLN A 144 10.32 -5.66 -11.23
N THR A 145 9.86 -6.06 -12.41
CA THR A 145 9.37 -7.41 -12.66
C THR A 145 9.72 -7.84 -14.08
N ASN A 146 9.65 -9.14 -14.36
CA ASN A 146 9.60 -9.61 -15.74
C ASN A 146 8.14 -9.67 -16.20
N ILE A 147 7.88 -9.47 -17.48
CA ILE A 147 6.54 -9.64 -18.04
C ILE A 147 6.13 -11.10 -17.98
N PHE A 148 4.94 -11.38 -17.45
CA PHE A 148 4.33 -12.70 -17.42
C PHE A 148 2.86 -12.61 -17.83
N LEU A 149 2.29 -13.75 -18.22
CA LEU A 149 0.86 -13.89 -18.42
C LEU A 149 0.26 -14.57 -17.20
N LEU A 150 -0.82 -14.00 -16.68
CA LEU A 150 -1.69 -14.68 -15.73
C LEU A 150 -2.79 -15.36 -16.54
N ASP A 151 -2.67 -16.67 -16.70
CA ASP A 151 -3.81 -17.49 -17.09
C ASP A 151 -4.41 -18.03 -15.81
N ILE A 152 -5.58 -17.53 -15.44
CA ILE A 152 -6.36 -18.10 -14.33
C ILE A 152 -7.46 -18.91 -14.99
N ASP A 153 -7.34 -20.23 -14.93
CA ASP A 153 -8.44 -21.13 -15.21
C ASP A 153 -9.57 -20.79 -14.23
N GLN A 154 -10.64 -20.17 -14.72
CA GLN A 154 -11.87 -20.06 -13.95
C GLN A 154 -12.44 -21.47 -13.83
N ALA A 155 -12.37 -22.03 -12.62
CA ALA A 155 -13.07 -23.27 -12.27
C ALA A 155 -14.60 -23.05 -12.24
#